data_AF-A0A2A9P6W7-F1
#
_entry.id   AF-A0A2A9P6W7-F1
#
_cell.length_a   1.000
_cell.length_b   1.000
_cell.length_c   1.000
_cell.angle_alpha   90.00
_cell.angle_beta   90.00
_cell.angle_gamma   90.00
#
_symmetry.space_group_name_H-M   'P 1'
#
loop_
_entity.id
_entity.type
_entity.pdbx_description
1 polymer ?
#
loop_
_entity_poly.entity_id
_entity_poly.type
_entity_poly.pdbx_seq_one_letter_code
_entity_poly.pdbx_strand_id
1 'polypeptide(L)'
;MDETDPATVPILPPPPGLTPNFTDPETNSIALSRLIPVYMTLVVVFAILRLYTRARLTTLSLGVDDALAVLSASGWDLDMI
;
A
#
# COMPACT_ATOMS: atom_id res chain seq x y z
N MET A 1 7.58 36.31 -11.73
CA MET A 1 8.31 35.04 -11.90
C MET A 1 7.24 33.98 -11.73
N ASP A 2 6.94 33.29 -12.83
CA ASP A 2 5.80 32.37 -12.97
C ASP A 2 5.95 31.21 -11.98
N GLU A 3 5.04 31.09 -11.02
CA GLU A 3 5.00 30.02 -10.04
C GLU A 3 4.46 28.78 -10.74
N THR A 4 5.35 28.05 -11.41
CA THR A 4 5.00 26.81 -12.09
C THR A 4 4.61 25.77 -11.05
N ASP A 5 3.30 25.53 -10.89
CA ASP A 5 2.78 24.45 -10.07
C ASP A 5 3.25 23.10 -10.65
N PRO A 6 4.08 22.33 -9.92
CA PRO A 6 4.59 21.04 -10.39
C PRO A 6 3.48 20.04 -10.71
N ALA A 7 2.24 20.24 -10.22
CA ALA A 7 1.09 19.41 -10.56
C ALA A 7 0.61 19.60 -12.02
N THR A 8 1.00 20.68 -12.70
CA THR A 8 0.52 21.02 -14.05
C THR A 8 1.59 20.86 -15.14
N VAL A 9 2.80 20.44 -14.76
CA VAL A 9 3.94 20.28 -15.67
C VAL A 9 4.03 18.82 -16.14
N PRO A 10 3.80 18.53 -17.44
CA PRO A 10 3.97 17.18 -17.97
C PRO A 10 5.43 16.71 -17.94
N ILE A 11 5.67 15.45 -17.54
CA ILE A 11 6.98 14.78 -17.66
C ILE A 11 7.36 14.50 -19.12
N LEU A 12 6.37 14.36 -20.03
CA LEU A 12 6.58 14.05 -21.43
C LEU A 12 5.62 14.88 -22.30
N PRO A 13 6.05 15.38 -23.48
CA PRO A 13 5.14 16.08 -24.39
C PRO A 13 3.92 15.21 -24.72
N PRO A 14 2.72 15.80 -24.80
CA PRO A 14 1.53 15.04 -25.13
C PRO A 14 1.63 14.42 -26.52
N PRO A 15 0.99 13.26 -26.73
CA PRO A 15 0.83 12.68 -28.06
C PRO A 15 0.16 13.67 -29.04
N PRO A 16 0.48 13.61 -30.35
CA PRO A 16 -0.11 14.50 -31.34
C PRO A 16 -1.64 14.45 -31.32
N GLY A 17 -2.29 15.61 -31.15
CA GLY A 17 -3.75 15.74 -31.16
C GLY A 17 -4.45 15.55 -29.81
N LEU A 18 -3.72 15.33 -28.70
CA LEU A 18 -4.29 15.22 -27.36
C LEU A 18 -3.77 16.34 -26.45
N THR A 19 -4.66 17.05 -25.78
CA THR A 19 -4.30 17.98 -24.71
C THR A 19 -4.32 17.24 -23.37
N PRO A 20 -3.25 17.28 -22.55
CA PRO A 20 -3.28 16.71 -21.21
C PRO A 20 -4.41 17.29 -20.37
N ASN A 21 -5.18 16.43 -19.70
CA ASN A 21 -6.19 16.84 -18.74
C ASN A 21 -5.62 16.75 -17.32
N PHE A 22 -5.16 17.87 -16.77
CA PHE A 22 -4.64 17.96 -15.39
C PHE A 22 -5.68 18.43 -14.37
N THR A 23 -6.87 18.85 -14.82
CA THR A 23 -7.92 19.41 -13.95
C THR A 23 -8.83 18.34 -13.38
N ASP A 24 -9.21 17.34 -14.19
CA ASP A 24 -10.06 16.23 -13.76
C ASP A 24 -9.61 14.92 -14.45
N PRO A 25 -8.49 14.33 -13.99
CA PRO A 25 -7.99 13.09 -14.58
C PRO A 25 -8.99 11.96 -14.37
N GLU A 26 -9.12 11.09 -15.37
CA GLU A 26 -9.97 9.90 -15.27
C GLU A 26 -9.56 9.06 -14.06
N THR A 27 -10.47 9.00 -13.10
CA THR A 27 -10.17 8.46 -11.77
C THR A 27 -10.54 6.98 -11.70
N ASN A 28 -9.55 6.11 -11.48
CA ASN A 28 -9.74 4.67 -11.27
C ASN A 28 -10.19 4.30 -9.84
N SER A 29 -10.87 5.21 -9.14
CA SER A 29 -11.22 5.07 -7.71
C SER A 29 -12.05 3.85 -7.41
N ILE A 30 -12.99 3.48 -8.30
CA ILE A 30 -13.87 2.33 -8.12
C ILE A 30 -13.07 1.02 -8.21
N ALA A 31 -12.14 0.91 -9.16
CA ALA A 31 -11.29 -0.27 -9.30
C ALA A 31 -10.34 -0.39 -8.09
N LEU A 32 -9.72 0.72 -7.69
CA LEU A 32 -8.80 0.76 -6.56
C LEU A 32 -9.51 0.42 -5.23
N SER A 33 -10.69 0.99 -5.01
CA SER A 33 -11.52 0.73 -3.82
C SER A 33 -11.86 -0.75 -3.65
N ARG A 34 -12.07 -1.48 -4.76
CA ARG A 34 -12.36 -2.93 -4.72
C ARG A 34 -11.10 -3.78 -4.56
N LEU A 35 -9.98 -3.36 -5.13
CA LEU A 35 -8.72 -4.11 -5.06
C LEU A 35 -8.06 -4.02 -3.68
N ILE A 36 -8.12 -2.87 -3.02
CA ILE A 36 -7.54 -2.66 -1.69
C ILE A 36 -7.93 -3.77 -0.69
N PRO A 37 -9.22 -4.07 -0.42
CA PRO A 37 -9.57 -5.09 0.56
C PRO A 37 -9.09 -6.49 0.17
N VAL A 38 -9.04 -6.81 -1.13
CA VAL A 38 -8.53 -8.10 -1.63
C VAL A 38 -7.04 -8.24 -1.34
N TYR A 39 -6.25 -7.23 -1.69
CA TYR A 39 -4.81 -7.23 -1.42
C TYR A 39 -4.51 -7.23 0.07
N MET A 40 -5.27 -6.48 0.88
CA MET A 40 -5.11 -6.50 2.34
C MET A 40 -5.37 -7.89 2.92
N THR A 41 -6.40 -8.59 2.44
CA THR A 41 -6.68 -9.97 2.87
C THR A 41 -5.53 -10.91 2.51
N LEU A 42 -5.00 -10.80 1.29
CA LEU A 42 -3.87 -11.61 0.85
C LEU A 42 -2.60 -11.36 1.67
N VAL A 43 -2.30 -10.09 1.99
CA VAL A 43 -1.16 -9.72 2.83
C VAL A 43 -1.26 -10.38 4.20
N VAL A 44 -2.45 -10.36 4.82
CA VAL A 44 -2.69 -11.02 6.11
C VAL A 44 -2.49 -12.54 6.00
N VAL A 45 -3.01 -13.18 4.97
CA VAL A 45 -2.83 -14.63 4.76
C VAL A 45 -1.35 -14.99 4.61
N PHE A 46 -0.60 -14.24 3.80
CA PHE A 46 0.84 -14.47 3.63
C PHE A 46 1.63 -14.18 4.91
N ALA A 47 1.23 -13.18 5.70
CA ALA A 47 1.83 -12.92 7.01
C ALA A 47 1.62 -14.10 7.98
N ILE A 48 0.41 -14.67 8.02
CA ILE A 48 0.11 -15.86 8.85
C ILE A 48 0.94 -17.07 8.39
N LEU A 49 1.01 -17.34 7.07
CA LEU A 49 1.84 -18.41 6.54
C LEU A 49 3.32 -18.21 6.88
N ARG A 50 3.81 -16.97 6.79
CA ARG A 50 5.19 -16.61 7.14
C ARG A 50 5.46 -16.85 8.63
N LEU A 51 4.54 -16.48 9.50
CA LEU A 51 4.65 -16.73 10.94
C LEU A 51 4.63 -18.24 11.24
N TYR A 52 3.72 -19.00 10.62
CA TYR A 52 3.61 -20.45 10.80
C TYR A 52 4.86 -21.18 10.32
N THR A 53 5.33 -20.88 9.12
CA THR A 53 6.52 -21.51 8.54
C THR A 53 7.76 -21.21 9.38
N ARG A 54 7.92 -19.96 9.87
CA ARG A 54 9.03 -19.60 10.76
C ARG A 54 8.96 -20.26 12.14
N ALA A 55 7.77 -20.30 12.74
CA ALA A 55 7.57 -20.89 14.06
C ALA A 55 7.67 -22.42 14.08
N ARG A 56 7.22 -23.10 13.02
CA ARG A 56 7.10 -24.57 12.99
C ARG A 56 8.10 -25.30 12.11
N LEU A 57 8.56 -24.71 11.01
CA LEU A 57 9.40 -25.42 10.03
C LEU A 57 10.88 -25.06 10.14
N THR A 58 11.22 -23.78 10.37
CA THR A 58 12.63 -23.34 10.31
C THR A 58 13.33 -23.19 11.65
N THR A 59 12.62 -23.14 12.80
CA THR A 59 13.23 -23.05 14.16
C THR A 59 14.25 -21.90 14.31
N LEU A 60 14.21 -20.92 13.41
CA LEU A 60 15.01 -19.69 13.46
C LEU A 60 14.25 -18.68 14.33
N SER A 61 14.98 -17.92 15.14
CA SER A 61 14.40 -16.91 16.03
C SER A 61 13.37 -16.05 15.28
N LEU A 62 12.21 -15.82 15.90
CA LEU A 62 11.21 -14.87 15.41
C LEU A 62 11.90 -13.56 15.03
N GLY A 63 11.82 -13.20 13.75
CA GLY A 63 12.38 -11.93 13.28
C GLY A 63 11.60 -10.77 13.90
N VAL A 64 12.25 -9.61 14.04
CA VAL A 64 11.62 -8.39 14.58
C VAL A 64 10.31 -8.07 13.88
N ASP A 65 10.24 -8.26 12.55
CA ASP A 65 9.02 -8.14 11.74
C ASP A 65 7.87 -9.03 12.21
N ASP A 66 8.14 -10.30 12.49
CA ASP A 66 7.12 -11.27 12.90
C ASP A 66 6.59 -10.95 14.31
N ALA A 67 7.46 -10.43 15.19
CA ALA A 67 7.07 -9.95 16.52
C ALA A 67 6.24 -8.65 16.44
N LEU A 68 6.61 -7.71 15.58
CA LEU A 68 5.87 -6.45 15.37
C LEU A 68 4.47 -6.71 14.76
N ALA A 69 4.36 -7.67 13.85
CA ALA A 69 3.08 -8.08 13.28
C ALA A 69 2.14 -8.71 14.32
N VAL A 70 2.67 -9.53 15.23
CA VAL A 70 1.87 -10.11 16.34
C VAL A 70 1.51 -9.05 17.38
N LEU A 71 2.41 -8.13 17.71
CA LEU A 71 2.16 -7.01 18.63
C LEU A 71 1.10 -6.04 18.11
N SER A 72 1.14 -5.70 16.83
CA SER A 72 0.10 -4.87 16.20
C SER A 72 -1.24 -5.61 16.14
N ALA A 73 -1.24 -6.92 15.89
CA ALA A 73 -2.46 -7.73 15.90
C ALA A 73 -3.04 -7.95 17.31
N SER A 74 -2.22 -7.94 18.37
CA SER A 74 -2.65 -8.17 19.74
C SER A 74 -3.23 -6.92 20.43
N GLY A 75 -3.39 -5.81 19.70
CA GLY A 75 -4.17 -4.67 20.16
C GLY A 75 -3.48 -3.82 21.24
N TRP A 76 -2.16 -3.93 21.41
CA TRP A 76 -1.40 -3.04 22.30
C TRP A 76 -1.46 -1.55 21.89
N ASP A 77 -2.02 -1.25 20.72
CA ASP A 77 -2.26 0.10 20.18
C ASP A 77 -3.63 0.69 20.60
N LEU A 78 -4.54 -0.10 21.19
CA LEU A 78 -5.91 0.33 21.52
C LEU A 78 -6.11 0.80 22.97
N ASP A 79 -5.08 0.74 23.82
CA ASP A 79 -5.14 1.21 25.22
C ASP A 79 -4.46 2.57 25.45
N MET A 80 -4.03 3.27 24.39
CA MET A 80 -3.31 4.55 24.48
C MET A 80 -4.03 5.76 23.84
N ILE A 81 -5.37 5.74 23.81
CA ILE A 81 -6.25 6.91 23.58
C ILE A 81 -7.31 6.97 24.68
#